data_AF-A0A1C4CUJ6-F1
#
_entry.id   AF-A0A1C4CUJ6-F1
#
_cell.length_a   1.000
_cell.length_b   1.000
_cell.length_c   1.000
_cell.angle_alpha   90.00
_cell.angle_beta   90.00
_cell.angle_gamma   90.00
#
_symmetry.space_group_name_H-M   'P 1'
#
loop_
_entity.id
_entity.type
_entity.pdbx_description
1 polymer ?
#
loop_
_entity_poly.entity_id
_entity_poly.type
_entity_poly.pdbx_seq_one_letter_code
_entity_poly.pdbx_strand_id
1 'polypeptide(L)'
;MGNSTFWILIFFFCIAGYFLDKYLRKKLDMPKSRFWGYKHVNSLHVKLEVGLFIIYLITSFIYIYKFENANIGYAIITYLGVTWILRSWMEWKYDRESKEYIFSIIGLVSFIVMFLILFYVVPPGA
;
A
#
# COMPACT_ATOMS: atom_id res chain seq x y z
N MET A 1 15.76 -19.99 8.93
CA MET A 1 15.77 -19.55 7.52
C MET A 1 14.89 -18.31 7.21
N GLY A 2 14.10 -17.77 8.16
CA GLY A 2 13.05 -16.77 7.86
C GLY A 2 13.50 -15.32 7.66
N ASN A 3 14.35 -14.76 8.52
CA ASN A 3 14.63 -13.32 8.50
C ASN A 3 15.45 -12.86 7.28
N SER A 4 16.48 -13.59 6.89
CA SER A 4 17.33 -13.22 5.74
C SER A 4 16.54 -13.24 4.43
N THR A 5 15.72 -14.27 4.21
CA THR A 5 14.85 -14.38 3.03
C THR A 5 13.85 -13.23 2.94
N PHE A 6 13.26 -12.82 4.07
CA PHE A 6 12.37 -11.67 4.16
C PHE A 6 13.06 -10.36 3.75
N TRP A 7 14.24 -10.07 4.29
CA TRP A 7 15.01 -8.87 3.93
C TRP A 7 15.47 -8.87 2.47
N ILE A 8 15.86 -10.03 1.93
CA ILE A 8 16.23 -10.18 0.51
C ILE A 8 15.04 -9.88 -0.40
N LEU A 9 13.84 -10.39 -0.07
CA LEU A 9 12.63 -10.11 -0.84
C LEU A 9 12.30 -8.62 -0.84
N ILE A 10 12.34 -7.95 0.33
CA ILE A 10 12.11 -6.50 0.43
C ILE A 10 13.11 -5.74 -0.45
N PHE A 11 14.40 -6.06 -0.32
CA PHE A 11 15.45 -5.38 -1.09
C PHE A 11 15.24 -5.53 -2.59
N PHE A 12 14.89 -6.73 -3.05
CA PHE A 12 14.57 -6.99 -4.45
C PHE A 12 13.35 -6.18 -4.92
N PHE A 13 12.27 -6.15 -4.15
CA PHE A 13 11.08 -5.35 -4.46
C PHE A 13 11.38 -3.85 -4.53
N CYS A 14 12.21 -3.32 -3.62
CA CYS A 14 12.62 -1.91 -3.65
C CYS A 14 13.41 -1.58 -4.93
N ILE A 15 14.36 -2.44 -5.32
CA ILE A 15 15.13 -2.26 -6.57
C ILE A 15 14.21 -2.34 -7.78
N ALA A 16 13.36 -3.37 -7.87
CA ALA A 16 12.43 -3.55 -8.96
C ALA A 16 11.47 -2.34 -9.08
N GLY A 17 10.93 -1.87 -7.97
CA GLY A 17 10.08 -0.68 -7.90
C GLY A 17 10.79 0.58 -8.41
N TYR A 18 12.06 0.79 -8.03
CA TYR A 18 12.85 1.92 -8.51
C TYR A 18 13.05 1.91 -10.03
N PHE A 19 13.42 0.75 -10.60
CA PHE A 19 13.59 0.63 -12.04
C PHE A 19 12.27 0.77 -12.80
N LEU A 20 11.19 0.20 -12.25
CA LEU A 20 9.85 0.30 -12.81
C LEU A 20 9.36 1.77 -12.83
N ASP A 21 9.61 2.53 -11.76
CA ASP A 21 9.29 3.97 -11.70
C ASP A 21 9.99 4.74 -12.82
N LYS A 22 11.31 4.56 -12.94
CA LYS A 22 12.10 5.23 -13.98
C LYS A 22 11.65 4.86 -15.39
N TYR A 23 11.31 3.60 -15.63
CA TYR A 23 10.84 3.11 -16.93
C TYR A 23 9.46 3.68 -17.28
N LEU A 24 8.49 3.58 -16.37
CA LEU A 24 7.12 4.02 -16.60
C LEU A 24 7.02 5.54 -16.76
N ARG A 25 7.74 6.32 -15.95
CA ARG A 25 7.76 7.78 -16.10
C ARG A 25 8.28 8.22 -17.45
N LYS A 26 9.35 7.58 -17.94
CA LYS A 26 9.90 7.84 -19.27
C LYS A 26 8.93 7.44 -20.39
N LYS A 27 8.20 6.34 -20.21
CA LYS A 27 7.28 5.81 -21.23
C LYS A 27 5.96 6.56 -21.30
N LEU A 28 5.46 7.06 -20.17
CA LEU A 28 4.13 7.66 -20.05
C LEU A 28 4.15 9.19 -20.08
N ASP A 29 5.33 9.78 -20.29
CA ASP A 29 5.60 11.23 -20.29
C ASP A 29 5.04 11.91 -19.03
N MET A 30 5.34 11.30 -17.88
CA MET A 30 4.86 11.77 -16.59
C MET A 30 5.74 12.90 -16.06
N PRO A 31 5.16 13.88 -15.33
CA PRO A 31 5.95 14.88 -14.64
C PRO A 31 6.95 14.20 -13.69
N LYS A 32 8.15 14.79 -13.54
CA LYS A 32 9.17 14.29 -12.62
C LYS A 32 8.54 14.17 -11.23
N SER A 33 8.59 12.98 -10.63
CA SER A 33 8.16 12.83 -9.25
C SER A 33 9.06 13.64 -8.34
N ARG A 34 8.43 14.28 -7.35
CA ARG A 34 9.14 14.65 -6.14
C ARG A 34 9.48 13.33 -5.46
N PHE A 35 10.77 13.09 -5.23
CA PHE A 35 11.40 11.78 -4.98
C PHE A 35 10.72 10.86 -3.95
N TRP A 36 9.78 11.34 -3.14
CA TRP A 36 8.96 10.61 -2.15
C TRP A 36 7.65 11.36 -1.75
N GLY A 37 7.16 12.27 -2.61
CA GLY A 37 6.11 13.22 -2.21
C GLY A 37 4.70 12.65 -2.29
N TYR A 38 4.17 12.17 -1.17
CA TYR A 38 2.72 11.93 -1.05
C TYR A 38 1.95 13.23 -1.34
N LYS A 39 1.09 13.22 -2.36
CA LYS A 39 0.30 14.38 -2.78
C LYS A 39 -1.18 14.04 -2.67
N HIS A 40 -1.88 14.73 -1.79
CA HIS A 40 -3.33 14.68 -1.79
C HIS A 40 -3.88 15.37 -3.04
N VAL A 41 -4.81 14.71 -3.71
CA VAL A 41 -5.45 15.21 -4.92
C VAL A 41 -6.42 16.36 -4.61
N ASN A 42 -7.09 16.30 -3.46
CA ASN A 42 -8.01 17.33 -2.99
C ASN A 42 -8.18 17.23 -1.46
N SER A 43 -8.79 18.24 -0.85
CA SER A 43 -9.23 18.25 0.55
C SER A 43 -10.14 17.07 0.91
N LEU A 44 -10.95 16.58 -0.04
CA LEU A 44 -11.76 15.36 0.15
C LEU A 44 -10.90 14.12 0.37
N HIS A 45 -9.76 14.01 -0.33
CA HIS A 45 -8.83 12.89 -0.15
C HIS A 45 -8.31 12.86 1.29
N VAL A 46 -7.90 14.01 1.81
CA VAL A 46 -7.44 14.16 3.20
C VAL A 46 -8.53 13.75 4.19
N LYS A 47 -9.76 14.27 4.02
CA LYS A 47 -10.88 13.95 4.90
C LYS A 47 -11.20 12.45 4.90
N LEU A 48 -11.17 11.82 3.73
CA LEU A 48 -11.42 10.38 3.60
C LEU A 48 -10.32 9.56 4.26
N GLU A 49 -9.03 9.89 4.08
CA GLU A 49 -7.94 9.17 4.75
C GLU A 49 -7.97 9.33 6.27
N VAL A 50 -8.26 10.52 6.78
CA VAL A 50 -8.43 10.76 8.22
C VAL A 50 -9.61 9.97 8.76
N GLY A 51 -10.75 9.99 8.05
CA GLY A 51 -11.92 9.19 8.41
C GLY A 51 -11.62 7.70 8.43
N LEU A 52 -10.91 7.20 7.42
CA LEU A 52 -10.46 5.81 7.34
C LEU A 52 -9.54 5.42 8.49
N PHE A 53 -8.62 6.30 8.88
CA PHE A 53 -7.74 6.09 10.00
C PHE A 53 -8.51 5.99 11.33
N ILE A 54 -9.50 6.86 11.54
CA ILE A 54 -10.36 6.79 12.75
C ILE A 54 -11.16 5.50 12.78
N ILE A 55 -11.77 5.10 11.65
CA ILE A 55 -12.51 3.83 11.53
C ILE A 55 -11.58 2.65 11.82
N TYR A 56 -10.36 2.66 11.28
CA TYR A 56 -9.35 1.65 11.54
C TYR A 56 -9.01 1.54 13.03
N LEU A 57 -8.81 2.65 13.73
CA LEU A 57 -8.51 2.62 15.17
C LEU A 57 -9.67 1.98 15.95
N ILE A 58 -10.90 2.43 15.73
CA ILE A 58 -12.07 1.92 16.43
C ILE A 58 -12.26 0.42 16.15
N THR A 59 -12.22 0.02 14.88
CA THR A 59 -12.38 -1.38 14.49
C THR A 59 -11.26 -2.28 15.02
N SER A 60 -10.02 -1.77 15.07
CA SER A 60 -8.88 -2.50 15.64
C SER A 60 -9.04 -2.71 17.15
N PHE A 61 -9.48 -1.69 17.90
CA PHE A 61 -9.76 -1.85 19.33
C PHE A 61 -10.87 -2.88 19.58
N ILE A 62 -11.95 -2.84 18.79
CA ILE A 62 -13.02 -3.84 18.89
C ILE A 62 -12.50 -5.24 18.56
N TYR A 63 -11.67 -5.37 17.52
CA TYR A 63 -11.10 -6.65 17.08
C TYR A 63 -10.21 -7.28 18.17
N ILE A 64 -9.29 -6.50 18.74
CA ILE A 64 -8.39 -6.96 19.81
C ILE A 64 -9.18 -7.33 21.06
N TYR A 65 -10.21 -6.54 21.41
CA TYR A 65 -11.02 -6.80 22.61
C TYR A 65 -11.92 -8.04 22.48
N LYS A 66 -12.49 -8.29 21.29
CA LYS A 66 -13.43 -9.40 21.09
C LYS A 66 -12.79 -10.75 20.83
N PHE A 67 -11.56 -10.80 20.30
CA PHE A 67 -10.93 -12.03 19.90
C PHE A 67 -9.63 -12.25 20.67
N GLU A 68 -9.59 -13.29 21.51
CA GLU A 68 -8.44 -13.63 22.37
C GLU A 68 -7.15 -13.88 21.57
N ASN A 69 -7.27 -14.44 20.37
CA ASN A 69 -6.16 -14.69 19.43
C ASN A 69 -6.11 -13.66 18.28
N ALA A 70 -6.52 -12.41 18.53
CA ALA A 70 -6.49 -11.36 17.52
C ALA A 70 -5.06 -11.13 16.99
N ASN A 71 -4.86 -11.32 15.69
CA ASN A 71 -3.59 -11.01 15.05
C ASN A 71 -3.64 -9.58 14.47
N ILE A 72 -2.96 -8.66 15.16
CA ILE A 72 -2.88 -7.24 14.79
C ILE A 72 -2.33 -7.05 13.36
N GLY A 73 -1.51 -7.98 12.87
CA GLY A 73 -1.01 -7.96 11.49
C GLY A 73 -2.14 -7.93 10.46
N TYR A 74 -3.22 -8.68 10.67
CA TYR A 74 -4.38 -8.67 9.75
C TYR A 74 -5.12 -7.34 9.77
N ALA A 75 -5.24 -6.68 10.92
CA ALA A 75 -5.84 -5.35 11.02
C ALA A 75 -4.99 -4.31 10.28
N ILE A 76 -3.66 -4.34 10.44
CA ILE A 76 -2.73 -3.44 9.74
C ILE A 76 -2.80 -3.68 8.23
N ILE A 77 -2.79 -4.93 7.78
CA ILE A 77 -2.81 -5.29 6.35
C ILE A 77 -4.11 -4.85 5.69
N THR A 78 -5.25 -5.06 6.35
CA THR A 78 -6.54 -4.61 5.83
C THR A 78 -6.61 -3.08 5.73
N TYR A 79 -6.13 -2.36 6.74
CA TYR A 79 -6.01 -0.89 6.68
C TYR A 79 -5.15 -0.42 5.52
N LEU A 80 -3.93 -0.94 5.41
CA LEU A 80 -3.02 -0.57 4.33
C LEU A 80 -3.66 -0.86 2.96
N GLY A 81 -4.23 -2.04 2.76
CA GLY A 81 -4.90 -2.41 1.51
C GLY A 81 -6.02 -1.43 1.15
N VAL A 82 -6.91 -1.08 2.09
CA VAL A 82 -8.01 -0.15 1.86
C VAL A 82 -7.49 1.27 1.57
N THR A 83 -6.45 1.73 2.28
CA THR A 83 -5.83 3.03 2.00
C THR A 83 -5.22 3.09 0.59
N TRP A 84 -4.53 2.04 0.15
CA TRP A 84 -3.99 1.96 -1.21
C TRP A 84 -5.09 1.95 -2.28
N ILE A 85 -6.22 1.28 -2.02
CA ILE A 85 -7.40 1.30 -2.91
C ILE A 85 -7.99 2.71 -2.98
N LEU A 86 -8.24 3.35 -1.83
CA LEU A 86 -8.78 4.71 -1.78
C LEU A 86 -7.89 5.67 -2.56
N ARG A 87 -6.57 5.62 -2.32
CA ARG A 87 -5.60 6.48 -3.00
C ARG A 87 -5.62 6.31 -4.51
N SER A 88 -5.55 5.06 -4.96
CA SER A 88 -5.63 4.71 -6.39
C SER A 88 -6.93 5.23 -7.03
N TRP A 89 -8.05 5.08 -6.33
CA TRP A 89 -9.35 5.56 -6.81
C TRP A 89 -9.43 7.10 -6.85
N MET A 90 -8.94 7.77 -5.82
CA MET A 90 -8.93 9.24 -5.76
C MET A 90 -8.05 9.84 -6.86
N GLU A 91 -6.85 9.29 -7.08
CA GLU A 91 -5.96 9.74 -8.16
C GLU A 91 -6.56 9.49 -9.53
N TRP A 92 -7.16 8.31 -9.75
CA TRP A 92 -7.80 7.98 -11.02
C TRP A 92 -9.00 8.89 -11.34
N LYS A 93 -9.80 9.23 -10.32
CA LYS A 93 -11.01 10.02 -10.48
C LYS A 93 -10.74 11.52 -10.58
N TYR A 94 -9.76 12.04 -9.83
CA TYR A 94 -9.56 13.48 -9.67
C TYR A 94 -8.24 14.02 -10.26
N ASP A 95 -7.22 13.20 -10.52
CA ASP A 95 -5.93 13.63 -11.12
C ASP A 95 -5.49 12.66 -12.23
N ARG A 96 -6.40 12.40 -13.18
CA ARG A 96 -6.18 11.41 -14.26
C ARG A 96 -5.07 11.81 -15.23
N GLU A 97 -4.88 13.11 -15.43
CA GLU A 97 -3.89 13.68 -16.36
C GLU A 97 -2.45 13.43 -15.90
N SER A 98 -2.19 13.48 -14.59
CA SER A 98 -0.87 13.13 -14.03
C SER A 98 -0.50 11.67 -14.24
N LYS A 99 -1.51 10.81 -14.43
CA LYS A 99 -1.40 9.35 -14.52
C LYS A 99 -0.76 8.69 -13.28
N GLU A 100 -0.59 9.41 -12.17
CA GLU A 100 0.00 8.87 -10.93
C GLU A 100 -0.84 7.70 -10.36
N TYR A 101 -2.13 7.63 -10.68
CA TYR A 101 -2.98 6.48 -10.35
C TYR A 101 -2.42 5.15 -10.87
N ILE A 102 -1.65 5.14 -11.97
CA ILE A 102 -1.00 3.94 -12.50
C ILE A 102 0.04 3.43 -11.48
N PHE A 103 0.79 4.33 -10.87
CA PHE A 103 1.74 3.97 -9.81
C PHE A 103 1.03 3.50 -8.55
N SER A 104 -0.06 4.16 -8.15
CA SER A 104 -0.83 3.73 -6.99
C SER A 104 -1.45 2.34 -7.20
N ILE A 105 -1.96 2.04 -8.40
CA ILE A 105 -2.46 0.71 -8.76
C ILE A 105 -1.33 -0.33 -8.76
N ILE A 106 -0.19 -0.02 -9.37
CA ILE A 106 0.97 -0.92 -9.38
C ILE A 106 1.46 -1.18 -7.96
N GLY A 107 1.50 -0.16 -7.12
CA GLY A 107 1.83 -0.28 -5.70
C GLY A 107 0.85 -1.17 -4.95
N LEU A 108 -0.46 -1.00 -5.20
CA LEU A 108 -1.50 -1.87 -4.64
C LEU A 108 -1.32 -3.34 -5.09
N VAL A 109 -1.09 -3.59 -6.38
CA VAL A 109 -0.85 -4.94 -6.90
C VAL A 109 0.42 -5.54 -6.29
N SER A 110 1.49 -4.76 -6.20
CA SER A 110 2.77 -5.19 -5.60
C SER A 110 2.59 -5.52 -4.11
N PHE A 111 1.80 -4.71 -3.38
CA PHE A 111 1.45 -4.97 -1.99
C PHE A 111 0.69 -6.29 -1.82
N ILE A 112 -0.32 -6.55 -2.68
CA ILE A 112 -1.07 -7.81 -2.66
C ILE A 112 -0.14 -9.01 -2.94
N VAL A 113 0.69 -8.92 -3.98
CA VAL A 113 1.64 -9.98 -4.35
C VAL A 113 2.63 -10.25 -3.22
N MET A 114 3.20 -9.21 -2.62
CA MET A 114 4.10 -9.34 -1.48
C MET A 114 3.40 -10.01 -0.30
N PHE A 115 2.16 -9.61 0.01
CA PHE A 115 1.39 -10.23 1.09
C PHE A 115 1.15 -11.72 0.85
N LEU A 116 0.77 -12.12 -0.38
CA LEU A 116 0.57 -13.53 -0.74
C LEU A 116 1.85 -14.35 -0.61
N ILE A 117 2.98 -13.81 -1.05
CA ILE A 117 4.29 -14.47 -0.93
C ILE A 117 4.66 -14.64 0.54
N LEU A 118 4.47 -13.60 1.36
CA LEU A 118 4.76 -13.66 2.79
C LEU A 118 3.90 -14.70 3.50
N PHE A 119 2.61 -14.79 3.18
CA PHE A 119 1.70 -15.77 3.75
C PHE A 119 2.07 -17.21 3.34
N TYR A 120 2.56 -17.40 2.11
CA TYR A 120 2.99 -18.71 1.61
C TYR A 120 4.34 -19.16 2.20
N VAL A 121 5.30 -18.23 2.31
CA VAL A 121 6.68 -18.53 2.78
C VAL A 121 6.78 -18.56 4.31
N VAL A 122 5.97 -17.77 5.01
CA VAL A 122 5.90 -17.70 6.47
C VAL A 122 4.46 -17.99 6.90
N PRO A 123 4.07 -19.27 7.01
CA PRO A 123 2.72 -19.62 7.44
C PRO A 123 2.45 -19.10 8.86
N PRO A 124 1.24 -18.62 9.17
CA PRO A 124 0.91 -17.93 10.44
C PRO A 124 0.83 -18.84 11.68
N GLY A 125 1.69 -19.87 11.77
CA GLY A 125 1.75 -20.80 12.90
C GLY A 125 3.11 -21.50 13.08
N ALA A 126 4.21 -20.92 12.57
CA ALA A 126 5.58 -21.37 12.81
C ALA A 126 6.26 -20.57 13.91
#